data_AF-A0A942RFB7-F1
#
_entry.id   AF-A0A942RFB7-F1
#
_cell.length_a   1.000
_cell.length_b   1.000
_cell.length_c   1.000
_cell.angle_alpha   90.00
_cell.angle_beta   90.00
_cell.angle_gamma   90.00
#
_symmetry.space_group_name_H-M   'P 1'
#
loop_
_entity.id
_entity.type
_entity.pdbx_description
1 polymer ?
#
loop_
_entity_poly.entity_id
_entity_poly.type
_entity_poly.pdbx_seq_one_letter_code
_entity_poly.pdbx_strand_id
1 'polypeptide(L)'
;MGAPDFFCGSTYGITATAYTNVQMVAFSEEQVKELLGKDQEFSISLAHSLSQELRAIGKQLTGETFLPAIARIGLALQNLKVQIGTLVGDGQKIVIPITQSELAFFVGCNRVTVTKALNKMTDENLIEKKAKKIIIKDVDKLNNWLKKTIQI
;
A
#
# COMPACT_ATOMS: atom_id res chain seq x y z
N MET A 1 18.19 12.80 7.31
CA MET A 1 17.22 12.96 6.22
C MET A 1 17.50 14.29 5.53
N GLY A 2 17.57 14.32 4.20
CA GLY A 2 18.06 15.47 3.41
C GLY A 2 19.06 15.10 2.31
N ALA A 3 19.50 13.83 2.24
CA ALA A 3 20.40 13.34 1.19
C ALA A 3 19.89 13.57 -0.25
N PRO A 4 18.59 13.46 -0.57
CA PRO A 4 18.10 13.74 -1.92
C PRO A 4 18.38 15.19 -2.36
N ASP A 5 18.24 16.15 -1.44
CA ASP A 5 18.43 17.57 -1.74
C ASP A 5 19.89 17.89 -2.05
N PHE A 6 20.83 17.22 -1.36
CA PHE A 6 22.27 17.33 -1.62
C PHE A 6 22.65 16.89 -3.04
N PHE A 7 22.06 15.81 -3.56
CA PHE A 7 22.41 15.27 -4.88
C PHE A 7 21.59 15.86 -6.03
N CYS A 8 20.34 16.24 -5.80
CA CYS A 8 19.43 16.70 -6.86
C CYS A 8 19.34 18.23 -6.98
N GLY A 9 19.90 19.00 -6.05
CA GLY A 9 19.93 20.48 -6.13
C GLY A 9 18.56 21.16 -6.07
N SER A 10 17.49 20.42 -5.76
CA SER A 10 16.13 20.96 -5.63
C SER A 10 15.80 21.26 -4.18
N THR A 11 15.20 22.43 -3.92
CA THR A 11 14.82 22.83 -2.56
C THR A 11 13.48 22.22 -2.14
N TYR A 12 13.51 21.52 -1.00
CA TYR A 12 12.36 21.14 -0.15
C TYR A 12 11.28 20.25 -0.77
N GLY A 13 11.40 18.93 -0.54
CA GLY A 13 10.32 17.96 -0.80
C GLY A 13 9.91 17.08 0.39
N ILE A 14 10.68 17.10 1.49
CA ILE A 14 10.52 16.13 2.58
C ILE A 14 10.60 16.86 3.94
N THR A 15 9.66 16.55 4.83
CA THR A 15 9.71 16.98 6.23
C THR A 15 10.05 15.79 7.13
N ALA A 16 10.76 16.06 8.23
CA ALA A 16 11.05 15.07 9.25
C ALA A 16 10.57 15.60 10.61
N THR A 17 9.86 14.77 11.37
CA THR A 17 9.36 15.13 12.70
C THR A 17 9.79 14.07 13.70
N ALA A 18 10.38 14.51 14.81
CA ALA A 18 10.77 13.61 15.89
C ALA A 18 9.56 13.26 16.77
N TYR A 19 9.29 11.96 16.93
CA TYR A 19 8.23 11.44 17.82
C TYR A 19 8.71 11.23 19.27
N THR A 20 10.02 11.18 19.47
CA THR A 20 10.68 11.02 20.76
C THR A 20 11.89 11.93 20.83
N ASN A 21 12.57 11.97 21.98
CA ASN A 21 13.78 12.76 22.14
C ASN A 21 14.91 12.14 21.30
N VAL A 22 15.41 12.87 20.31
CA VAL A 22 16.44 12.40 19.37
C VAL A 22 17.65 13.32 19.38
N GLN A 23 18.82 12.74 19.15
CA GLN A 23 20.03 13.50 18.83
C GLN A 23 20.28 13.41 17.33
N MET A 24 20.67 14.55 16.73
CA MET A 24 20.96 14.64 15.31
C MET A 24 22.36 15.19 15.11
N VAL A 25 23.06 14.65 14.12
CA VAL A 25 24.30 15.18 13.60
C VAL A 25 24.02 15.71 12.20
N ALA A 26 24.36 16.97 11.97
CA ALA A 26 24.20 17.63 10.68
C ALA A 26 25.58 17.81 10.04
N PHE A 27 25.64 17.62 8.72
CA PHE A 27 26.83 17.87 7.91
C PHE A 27 26.48 18.92 6.85
N SER A 28 27.40 19.85 6.58
CA SER A 28 27.26 20.77 5.44
C SER A 28 27.54 20.06 4.13
N GLU A 29 27.11 20.67 3.03
CA GLU A 29 27.39 20.17 1.68
C GLU A 29 28.91 20.04 1.44
N GLU A 30 29.72 21.01 1.88
CA GLU A 30 31.17 20.94 1.70
C GLU A 30 31.79 19.79 2.51
N GLN A 31 31.33 19.58 3.74
CA GLN A 31 31.83 18.50 4.61
C GLN A 31 31.57 17.12 4.01
N VAL A 32 30.39 16.91 3.42
CA VAL A 32 30.06 15.64 2.75
C VAL A 32 30.91 15.45 1.50
N LYS A 33 31.11 16.50 0.67
CA LYS A 33 31.98 16.42 -0.52
C LYS A 33 33.44 16.12 -0.16
N GLU A 34 33.94 16.70 0.92
CA GLU A 34 35.29 16.44 1.39
C GLU A 34 35.46 15.00 1.89
N LEU A 35 34.48 14.48 2.64
CA LEU A 35 34.47 13.08 3.09
C LEU A 35 34.43 12.09 1.92
N LEU A 36 33.63 12.40 0.89
CA LEU A 36 33.60 11.59 -0.34
C LEU A 36 34.96 11.54 -1.05
N GLY A 37 35.71 12.64 -1.03
CA GLY A 37 37.04 12.71 -1.66
C GLY A 37 38.17 12.08 -0.82
N LYS A 38 38.06 12.11 0.51
CA LYS A 38 39.11 11.64 1.42
C LYS A 38 38.96 10.18 1.84
N ASP A 39 37.74 9.68 1.93
CA ASP A 39 37.45 8.35 2.45
C ASP A 39 36.71 7.50 1.39
N GLN A 40 37.43 6.52 0.86
CA GLN A 40 36.91 5.59 -0.13
C GLN A 40 35.86 4.63 0.47
N GLU A 41 36.02 4.21 1.73
CA GLU A 41 35.05 3.33 2.38
C GLU A 41 33.74 4.06 2.63
N PHE A 42 33.80 5.32 3.05
CA PHE A 42 32.62 6.17 3.20
C PHE A 42 31.85 6.31 1.88
N SER A 43 32.56 6.58 0.78
CA SER A 43 31.95 6.70 -0.56
C SER A 43 31.23 5.43 -1.01
N ILE A 44 31.87 4.27 -0.82
CA ILE A 44 31.27 2.97 -1.16
C ILE A 44 30.05 2.69 -0.27
N SER A 45 30.16 2.97 1.03
CA SER A 45 29.06 2.78 1.99
C SER A 45 27.84 3.66 1.66
N LEU A 46 28.08 4.92 1.27
CA LEU A 46 27.03 5.83 0.84
C LEU A 46 26.35 5.35 -0.46
N ALA A 47 27.14 4.96 -1.46
CA ALA A 47 26.61 4.42 -2.71
C ALA A 47 25.79 3.14 -2.50
N HIS A 48 26.25 2.26 -1.60
CA HIS A 48 25.52 1.05 -1.21
C HIS A 48 24.19 1.39 -0.51
N SER A 49 24.21 2.35 0.42
CA SER A 49 22.99 2.80 1.12
C SER A 49 21.95 3.39 0.16
N LEU A 50 22.38 4.25 -0.77
CA LEU A 50 21.51 4.80 -1.81
C LEU A 50 20.99 3.70 -2.76
N SER A 51 21.82 2.71 -3.11
CA SER A 51 21.40 1.58 -3.93
C SER A 51 20.36 0.71 -3.22
N GLN A 52 20.49 0.52 -1.90
CA GLN A 52 19.49 -0.19 -1.09
C GLN A 52 18.18 0.58 -1.02
N GLU A 53 18.23 1.89 -0.83
CA GLU A 53 17.04 2.76 -0.82
C GLU A 53 16.35 2.75 -2.19
N LEU A 54 17.11 2.89 -3.28
CA LEU A 54 16.60 2.79 -4.64
C LEU A 54 16.02 1.39 -4.93
N ARG A 55 16.64 0.32 -4.43
CA ARG A 55 16.10 -1.04 -4.54
C ARG A 55 14.84 -1.22 -3.71
N ALA A 56 14.73 -0.59 -2.54
CA ALA A 56 13.52 -0.61 -1.72
C ALA A 56 12.37 0.13 -2.42
N ILE A 57 12.64 1.31 -2.98
CA ILE A 57 11.68 2.05 -3.82
C ILE A 57 11.32 1.24 -5.07
N GLY A 58 12.32 0.67 -5.74
CA GLY A 58 12.14 -0.20 -6.90
C GLY A 58 11.28 -1.42 -6.58
N LYS A 59 11.45 -2.06 -5.41
CA LYS A 59 10.59 -3.15 -4.94
C LYS A 59 9.15 -2.69 -4.64
N GLN A 60 8.97 -1.47 -4.12
CA GLN A 60 7.65 -0.87 -3.99
C GLN A 60 6.99 -0.62 -5.36
N LEU A 61 7.78 -0.29 -6.39
CA LEU A 61 7.30 0.02 -7.74
C LEU A 61 7.12 -1.22 -8.65
N THR A 62 7.94 -2.27 -8.50
CA THR A 62 7.99 -3.47 -9.37
C THR A 62 7.06 -4.61 -8.95
N GLY A 63 6.24 -4.42 -7.90
CA GLY A 63 5.03 -5.23 -7.73
C GLY A 63 5.16 -6.55 -6.95
N GLU A 64 6.28 -6.86 -6.31
CA GLU A 64 6.32 -8.01 -5.39
C GLU A 64 5.70 -7.71 -4.00
N THR A 65 5.25 -6.49 -3.74
CA THR A 65 4.55 -6.17 -2.46
C THR A 65 3.48 -5.08 -2.57
N PHE A 66 2.83 -4.94 -3.72
CA PHE A 66 1.54 -4.24 -3.77
C PHE A 66 0.53 -5.08 -4.54
N LEU A 67 -0.17 -5.92 -3.78
CA LEU A 67 -1.49 -6.41 -4.20
C LEU A 67 -2.27 -5.21 -4.77
N PRO A 68 -2.74 -5.29 -6.04
CA PRO A 68 -3.57 -4.26 -6.63
C PRO A 68 -4.66 -3.83 -5.64
N ALA A 69 -5.02 -2.55 -5.59
CA ALA A 69 -6.00 -2.08 -4.60
C ALA A 69 -7.29 -2.93 -4.59
N ILE A 70 -7.68 -3.45 -5.75
CA ILE A 70 -8.78 -4.39 -5.91
C ILE A 70 -8.57 -5.75 -5.20
N ALA A 71 -7.34 -6.28 -5.20
CA ALA A 71 -6.99 -7.52 -4.47
C ALA A 71 -6.95 -7.29 -2.96
N ARG A 72 -6.41 -6.14 -2.50
CA ARG A 72 -6.46 -5.75 -1.07
C ARG A 72 -7.89 -5.61 -0.57
N ILE A 73 -8.77 -5.01 -1.38
CA ILE A 73 -10.20 -4.89 -1.08
C ILE A 73 -10.85 -6.28 -1.02
N GLY A 74 -10.55 -7.18 -1.95
CA GLY A 74 -11.11 -8.53 -1.93
C GLY A 74 -10.64 -9.37 -0.73
N LEU A 75 -9.37 -9.25 -0.32
CA LEU A 75 -8.86 -9.87 0.90
C LEU A 75 -9.53 -9.28 2.16
N ALA A 76 -9.72 -7.96 2.21
CA ALA A 76 -10.45 -7.33 3.30
C ALA A 76 -11.91 -7.83 3.37
N LEU A 77 -12.58 -8.00 2.24
CA LEU A 77 -13.93 -8.58 2.21
C LEU A 77 -13.95 -10.04 2.71
N GLN A 78 -12.93 -10.85 2.40
CA GLN A 78 -12.81 -12.20 2.97
C GLN A 78 -12.61 -12.19 4.49
N ASN A 79 -11.80 -11.27 5.01
CA ASN A 79 -11.59 -11.16 6.45
C ASN A 79 -12.87 -10.69 7.16
N LEU A 80 -13.53 -9.67 6.61
CA LEU A 80 -14.78 -9.13 7.14
C LEU A 80 -15.93 -10.15 7.08
N LYS A 81 -15.94 -11.03 6.07
CA LYS A 81 -16.85 -12.18 5.99
C LYS A 81 -16.76 -13.06 7.23
N VAL A 82 -15.55 -13.34 7.72
CA VAL A 82 -15.33 -14.20 8.90
C VAL A 82 -15.71 -13.48 10.20
N GLN A 83 -15.44 -12.17 10.28
CA GLN A 83 -15.64 -11.41 11.52
C GLN A 83 -17.08 -10.93 11.73
N ILE A 84 -17.71 -10.41 10.68
CA ILE A 84 -19.02 -9.73 10.76
C ILE A 84 -19.99 -10.15 9.66
N GLY A 85 -19.64 -11.16 8.87
CA GLY A 85 -20.47 -11.66 7.78
C GLY A 85 -21.66 -12.45 8.29
N THR A 86 -22.86 -12.13 7.82
CA THR A 86 -24.07 -12.93 8.06
C THR A 86 -24.41 -13.74 6.82
N LEU A 87 -24.59 -15.06 6.97
CA LEU A 87 -25.11 -15.93 5.92
C LEU A 87 -26.60 -15.63 5.72
N VAL A 88 -27.03 -15.40 4.48
CA VAL A 88 -28.43 -15.05 4.16
C VAL A 88 -28.93 -15.90 2.98
N GLY A 89 -30.16 -16.41 3.08
CA GLY A 89 -30.75 -17.37 2.12
C GLY A 89 -30.34 -18.82 2.41
N ASP A 90 -30.26 -19.66 1.37
CA ASP A 90 -29.77 -21.05 1.41
C ASP A 90 -28.24 -21.17 1.65
N GLY A 91 -27.65 -20.24 2.41
CA GLY A 91 -26.23 -20.27 2.77
C GLY A 91 -25.24 -19.80 1.68
N GLN A 92 -25.71 -19.42 0.49
CA GLN A 92 -24.82 -19.03 -0.62
C GLN A 92 -24.36 -17.56 -0.57
N LYS A 93 -25.13 -16.68 0.07
CA LYS A 93 -24.84 -15.23 0.09
C LYS A 93 -24.36 -14.79 1.46
N ILE A 94 -23.38 -13.90 1.48
CA ILE A 94 -22.86 -13.32 2.73
C ILE A 94 -23.03 -11.82 2.71
N VAL A 95 -23.67 -11.29 3.74
CA VAL A 95 -23.91 -9.86 3.92
C VAL A 95 -22.91 -9.31 4.93
N ILE A 96 -22.16 -8.29 4.51
CA ILE A 96 -21.21 -7.55 5.34
C ILE A 96 -21.76 -6.14 5.53
N PRO A 97 -22.12 -5.72 6.76
CA PRO A 97 -22.68 -4.40 7.04
C PRO A 97 -21.57 -3.33 7.08
N ILE A 98 -20.95 -3.05 5.93
CA ILE A 98 -19.90 -2.04 5.78
C ILE A 98 -20.20 -1.09 4.62
N THR A 99 -19.89 0.20 4.79
CA THR A 99 -19.97 1.22 3.74
C THR A 99 -18.67 1.28 2.93
N GLN A 100 -18.74 1.92 1.75
CA GLN A 100 -17.54 2.11 0.90
C GLN A 100 -16.49 3.00 1.57
N SER A 101 -16.92 3.99 2.36
CA SER A 101 -16.02 4.91 3.08
C SER A 101 -15.31 4.20 4.23
N GLU A 102 -16.03 3.36 4.99
CA GLU A 102 -15.44 2.53 6.04
C GLU A 102 -14.47 1.50 5.46
N LEU A 103 -14.82 0.89 4.33
CA LEU A 103 -13.92 -0.03 3.61
C LEU A 103 -12.67 0.69 3.09
N ALA A 104 -12.81 1.93 2.62
CA ALA A 104 -11.67 2.76 2.19
C ALA A 104 -10.73 3.09 3.34
N PHE A 105 -11.28 3.46 4.49
CA PHE A 105 -10.52 3.68 5.72
C PHE A 105 -9.82 2.39 6.18
N PHE A 106 -10.54 1.26 6.18
CA PHE A 106 -10.02 -0.04 6.62
C PHE A 106 -8.87 -0.57 5.73
N VAL A 107 -8.94 -0.35 4.41
CA VAL A 107 -7.92 -0.83 3.45
C VAL A 107 -6.80 0.20 3.23
N GLY A 108 -6.92 1.41 3.76
CA GLY A 108 -5.95 2.49 3.53
C GLY A 108 -5.90 2.95 2.07
N CYS A 109 -7.04 2.97 1.39
CA CYS A 109 -7.17 3.42 0.01
C CYS A 109 -8.09 4.64 -0.09
N ASN A 110 -7.94 5.47 -1.13
CA ASN A 110 -8.90 6.55 -1.36
C ASN A 110 -10.28 5.98 -1.81
N ARG A 111 -11.34 6.77 -1.58
CA ARG A 111 -12.73 6.38 -1.93
C ARG A 111 -12.91 6.08 -3.42
N VAL A 112 -12.26 6.83 -4.32
CA VAL A 112 -12.35 6.64 -5.78
C VAL A 112 -11.82 5.26 -6.19
N THR A 113 -10.71 4.83 -5.59
CA THR A 113 -10.07 3.53 -5.82
C THR A 113 -10.97 2.40 -5.33
N VAL A 114 -11.59 2.55 -4.16
CA VAL A 114 -12.56 1.57 -3.64
C VAL A 114 -13.80 1.48 -4.52
N THR A 115 -14.38 2.60 -4.93
CA THR A 115 -15.54 2.61 -5.81
C THR A 115 -15.26 1.91 -7.14
N LYS A 116 -14.10 2.20 -7.76
CA LYS A 116 -13.66 1.55 -9.00
C LYS A 116 -13.48 0.04 -8.82
N ALA A 117 -12.81 -0.38 -7.76
CA ALA A 117 -12.62 -1.79 -7.44
C ALA A 117 -13.95 -2.53 -7.20
N LEU A 118 -14.83 -1.96 -6.40
CA LEU A 118 -16.16 -2.53 -6.17
C LEU A 118 -16.99 -2.55 -7.46
N ASN A 119 -16.88 -1.55 -8.35
CA ASN A 119 -17.62 -1.53 -9.62
C ASN A 119 -17.19 -2.73 -10.47
N LYS A 120 -15.89 -2.92 -10.63
CA LYS A 120 -15.35 -4.07 -11.36
C LYS A 120 -15.81 -5.41 -10.77
N MET A 121 -15.80 -5.58 -9.46
CA MET A 121 -16.33 -6.80 -8.81
C MET A 121 -17.84 -6.99 -9.00
N THR A 122 -18.61 -5.91 -9.13
CA THR A 122 -20.05 -5.97 -9.44
C THR A 122 -20.29 -6.29 -10.92
N ASP A 123 -19.50 -5.74 -11.83
CA ASP A 123 -19.56 -6.03 -13.27
C ASP A 123 -19.25 -7.51 -13.54
N GLU A 124 -18.31 -8.08 -12.79
CA GLU A 124 -17.97 -9.51 -12.83
C GLU A 124 -18.96 -10.39 -12.02
N ASN A 125 -20.05 -9.81 -11.52
CA ASN A 125 -21.12 -10.49 -10.80
C ASN A 125 -20.68 -11.23 -9.52
N LEU A 126 -19.57 -10.81 -8.90
CA LEU A 126 -19.03 -11.41 -7.67
C LEU A 126 -19.73 -10.86 -6.41
N ILE A 127 -20.02 -9.55 -6.42
CA ILE A 127 -20.63 -8.84 -5.30
C ILE A 127 -21.79 -7.96 -5.75
N GLU A 128 -22.71 -7.70 -4.82
CA GLU A 128 -23.74 -6.68 -4.94
C GLU A 128 -23.53 -5.59 -3.90
N LYS A 129 -23.73 -4.34 -4.31
CA LYS A 129 -23.58 -3.18 -3.42
C LYS A 129 -24.96 -2.69 -3.03
N LYS A 130 -25.18 -2.50 -1.73
CA LYS A 130 -26.30 -1.71 -1.21
C LYS A 130 -25.74 -0.58 -0.35
N ALA A 131 -26.52 0.50 -0.19
CA ALA A 131 -26.03 1.76 0.38
C ALA A 131 -25.26 1.64 1.72
N LYS A 132 -25.57 0.62 2.54
CA LYS A 132 -24.93 0.36 3.85
C LYS A 132 -24.39 -1.06 4.03
N LYS A 133 -24.33 -1.87 2.95
CA LYS A 133 -23.90 -3.26 3.03
C LYS A 133 -23.37 -3.79 1.71
N ILE A 134 -22.40 -4.68 1.79
CA ILE A 134 -21.85 -5.40 0.64
C ILE A 134 -22.33 -6.85 0.74
N ILE A 135 -22.86 -7.38 -0.36
CA ILE A 135 -23.35 -8.76 -0.43
C ILE A 135 -22.41 -9.54 -1.35
N ILE A 136 -21.70 -10.52 -0.80
CA ILE A 136 -20.93 -11.49 -1.59
C ILE A 136 -21.93 -12.51 -2.11
N LYS A 137 -22.02 -12.64 -3.44
CA LYS A 137 -22.99 -13.55 -4.09
C LYS A 137 -22.52 -15.00 -4.06
N ASP A 138 -21.22 -15.20 -4.23
CA ASP A 138 -20.59 -16.51 -4.35
C ASP A 138 -19.15 -16.42 -3.83
N VAL A 139 -18.89 -17.09 -2.71
CA VAL A 139 -17.60 -17.07 -2.02
C VAL A 139 -16.53 -17.79 -2.84
N ASP A 140 -16.89 -18.91 -3.45
CA ASP A 140 -15.95 -19.73 -4.22
C ASP A 140 -15.51 -19.01 -5.49
N LYS A 141 -16.44 -18.31 -6.16
CA LYS A 141 -16.08 -17.42 -7.28
C LYS A 141 -15.20 -16.26 -6.85
N LEU A 142 -15.48 -15.62 -5.72
CA LEU A 142 -14.64 -14.53 -5.21
C LEU A 142 -13.23 -15.04 -4.88
N ASN A 143 -13.11 -16.22 -4.28
CA ASN A 143 -11.82 -16.86 -3.98
C ASN A 143 -11.03 -17.20 -5.25
N ASN A 144 -11.67 -17.80 -6.24
CA ASN A 144 -11.04 -18.13 -7.51
C ASN A 144 -10.63 -16.88 -8.29
N TRP A 145 -11.47 -15.83 -8.25
CA TRP A 145 -11.15 -14.54 -8.84
C TRP A 145 -9.94 -13.88 -8.16
N LEU A 146 -9.85 -13.95 -6.83
CA LEU A 146 -8.70 -13.45 -6.08
C LEU A 146 -7.43 -14.25 -6.40
N LYS A 147 -7.49 -15.58 -6.47
CA LYS A 147 -6.34 -16.40 -6.88
C LYS A 147 -5.83 -16.00 -8.27
N LYS A 148 -6.73 -15.77 -9.23
CA LYS A 148 -6.39 -15.30 -10.58
C LYS A 148 -5.81 -13.88 -10.61
N THR A 149 -6.26 -13.02 -9.70
CA THR A 149 -5.80 -11.62 -9.60
C THR A 149 -4.48 -11.48 -8.84
N ILE A 150 -4.15 -12.45 -7.98
CA ILE A 150 -2.93 -12.49 -7.16
C ILE A 150 -1.82 -13.30 -7.87
N GLN A 151 -2.13 -14.02 -8.95
CA GLN A 151 -1.16 -14.80 -9.71
C GLN A 151 -0.23 -13.92 -10.55
N ILE A 152 1.08 -14.04 -10.24
CA ILE A 152 2.25 -13.80 -11.09
C ILE A 152 2.32 -14.90 -12.16
#